data_AF-A0A090KH58-F1
#
_entry.id   AF-A0A090KH58-F1
#
_cell.length_a   1.000
_cell.length_b   1.000
_cell.length_c   1.000
_cell.angle_alpha   90.00
_cell.angle_beta   90.00
_cell.angle_gamma   90.00
#
_symmetry.space_group_name_H-M   'P 1'
#
loop_
_entity.id
_entity.type
_entity.pdbx_description
1 polymer ?
#
loop_
_entity_poly.entity_id
_entity_poly.type
_entity_poly.pdbx_seq_one_letter_code
_entity_poly.pdbx_strand_id
1 'polypeptide(L)'
;MQINQLPEASYREKGEHMPHVSFARDVKPLFRAVDISHMKRYKIDLDDYTFMSNPDNANKVLRTLSPHEDDPPSMPPGGPYWTADQLGLFAQWQKDGYQP
;
A
#
# COMPACT_ATOMS: atom_id res chain seq x y z
N MET A 1 48.57 27.17 0.07
CA MET A 1 48.00 26.57 1.30
C MET A 1 46.70 25.89 0.90
N GLN A 2 46.69 24.55 0.87
CA GLN A 2 45.48 23.76 0.68
C GLN A 2 44.74 23.68 2.00
N ILE A 3 43.48 24.09 2.02
CA ILE A 3 42.56 23.84 3.13
C ILE A 3 41.96 22.44 2.94
N ASN A 4 42.30 21.54 3.85
CA ASN A 4 41.82 20.17 3.86
C ASN A 4 40.32 20.13 4.13
N GLN A 5 39.58 19.47 3.24
CA GLN A 5 38.23 18.98 3.48
C GLN A 5 38.24 18.06 4.71
N LEU A 6 37.39 18.39 5.68
CA LEU A 6 37.06 17.51 6.80
C LEU A 6 36.32 16.28 6.26
N PRO A 7 36.57 15.06 6.78
CA PRO A 7 35.92 13.86 6.30
C PRO A 7 34.43 13.86 6.67
N GLU A 8 33.57 13.63 5.68
CA GLU A 8 32.15 13.35 5.87
C GLU A 8 32.02 12.14 6.81
N ALA A 9 31.66 12.44 8.05
CA ALA A 9 31.41 11.43 9.05
C ALA A 9 30.28 10.53 8.55
N SER A 10 30.66 9.29 8.31
CA SER A 10 29.83 8.13 8.06
C SER A 10 28.73 7.98 9.13
N TYR A 11 27.58 8.60 8.92
CA TYR A 11 26.33 8.02 9.39
C TYR A 11 25.96 6.92 8.41
N ARG A 12 26.63 5.76 8.53
CA ARG A 12 25.98 4.50 8.17
C ARG A 12 24.81 4.40 9.13
N GLU A 13 23.63 4.80 8.66
CA GLU A 13 22.37 4.46 9.29
C GLU A 13 22.44 2.96 9.60
N LYS A 14 22.45 2.63 10.89
CA LYS A 14 22.24 1.26 11.31
C LYS A 14 20.85 0.92 10.79
N GLY A 15 20.80 0.12 9.73
CA GLY A 15 19.55 -0.38 9.17
C GLY A 15 18.81 -1.16 10.24
N GLU A 16 17.93 -0.48 10.97
CA GLU A 16 16.67 -1.10 11.35
C GLU A 16 16.04 -1.52 10.03
N HIS A 17 16.09 -2.82 9.75
CA HIS A 17 15.34 -3.39 8.65
C HIS A 17 13.87 -3.19 9.00
N MET A 18 13.33 -2.01 8.66
CA MET A 18 11.90 -1.77 8.75
C MET A 18 11.26 -2.91 7.95
N PRO A 19 10.45 -3.76 8.59
CA PRO A 19 9.93 -4.92 7.90
C PRO A 19 9.12 -4.41 6.70
N HIS A 20 9.48 -4.88 5.50
CA HIS A 20 8.74 -4.56 4.29
C HIS A 20 7.27 -4.88 4.49
N VAL A 21 6.39 -4.02 3.94
CA VAL A 21 4.94 -4.25 4.02
C VAL A 21 4.61 -5.52 3.23
N SER A 22 3.83 -6.41 3.83
CA SER A 22 3.45 -7.73 3.28
C SER A 22 1.97 -7.75 2.95
N PHE A 23 1.60 -8.42 1.86
CA PHE A 23 0.20 -8.56 1.47
C PHE A 23 -0.59 -9.33 2.55
N ALA A 24 -0.14 -10.52 2.93
CA ALA A 24 -0.86 -11.37 3.87
C ALA A 24 -0.95 -10.75 5.28
N ARG A 25 0.11 -10.07 5.73
CA ARG A 25 0.20 -9.51 7.09
C ARG A 25 -0.48 -8.15 7.22
N ASP A 26 -0.25 -7.25 6.28
CA ASP A 26 -0.55 -5.82 6.46
C ASP A 26 -1.67 -5.33 5.54
N VAL A 27 -1.76 -5.83 4.30
CA VAL A 27 -2.72 -5.31 3.30
C VAL A 27 -4.04 -6.09 3.32
N LYS A 28 -3.98 -7.42 3.22
CA LYS A 28 -5.16 -8.29 3.16
C LYS A 28 -6.11 -8.10 4.35
N PRO A 29 -5.63 -7.95 5.61
CA PRO A 29 -6.53 -7.73 6.75
C PRO A 29 -7.31 -6.41 6.72
N LEU A 30 -6.90 -5.43 5.89
CA LEU A 30 -7.62 -4.16 5.74
C LEU A 30 -8.91 -4.31 4.91
N PHE A 31 -9.03 -5.37 4.12
CA PHE A 31 -10.26 -5.71 3.40
C PHE A 31 -11.18 -6.52 4.30
N ARG A 32 -12.39 -6.01 4.54
CA ARG A 32 -13.39 -6.74 5.32
C ARG A 32 -13.94 -7.90 4.48
N ALA A 33 -14.43 -8.94 5.15
CA ALA A 33 -15.06 -10.07 4.47
C ALA A 33 -16.20 -9.62 3.52
N VAL A 34 -17.00 -8.62 3.93
CA VAL A 34 -18.07 -8.05 3.08
C VAL A 34 -17.53 -7.37 1.82
N ASP A 35 -16.37 -6.72 1.89
CA ASP A 35 -15.74 -6.05 0.74
C ASP A 35 -15.28 -7.09 -0.27
N ILE A 36 -14.58 -8.13 0.21
CA ILE A 36 -14.13 -9.27 -0.58
C ILE A 36 -15.31 -9.96 -1.26
N SER A 37 -16.36 -10.29 -0.51
CA SER A 37 -17.57 -10.92 -1.07
C SER A 37 -18.28 -10.03 -2.09
N HIS A 38 -18.30 -8.72 -1.88
CA HIS A 38 -18.88 -7.80 -2.84
C HIS A 38 -18.09 -7.78 -4.14
N MET A 39 -16.76 -7.65 -4.04
CA MET A 39 -15.88 -7.48 -5.21
C MET A 39 -15.70 -8.74 -6.06
N LYS A 40 -15.81 -9.94 -5.47
CA LYS A 40 -15.83 -11.20 -6.22
C LYS A 40 -16.91 -11.26 -7.31
N ARG A 41 -18.05 -10.60 -7.10
CA ARG A 41 -19.13 -10.49 -8.10
C ARG A 41 -18.69 -9.73 -9.35
N TYR A 42 -17.72 -8.83 -9.20
CA TYR A 42 -17.12 -8.03 -10.27
C TYR A 42 -15.77 -8.58 -10.78
N LYS A 43 -15.39 -9.81 -10.38
CA LYS A 43 -14.10 -10.43 -10.74
C LYS A 43 -12.88 -9.65 -10.24
N ILE A 44 -13.03 -8.98 -9.10
CA ILE A 44 -11.95 -8.27 -8.40
C ILE A 44 -11.67 -9.06 -7.11
N ASP A 45 -10.59 -9.83 -7.13
CA ASP A 45 -10.24 -10.77 -6.05
C ASP A 45 -9.32 -10.10 -5.02
N LEU A 46 -9.93 -9.32 -4.12
CA LEU A 46 -9.22 -8.53 -3.10
C LEU A 46 -8.42 -9.38 -2.09
N ASP A 47 -8.73 -10.67 -1.96
CA ASP A 47 -8.08 -11.61 -1.04
C ASP A 47 -7.05 -12.54 -1.71
N ASP A 48 -6.84 -12.38 -3.02
CA ASP A 48 -5.89 -13.16 -3.81
C ASP A 48 -4.61 -12.36 -4.10
N TYR A 49 -3.47 -12.92 -3.71
CA TYR A 49 -2.18 -12.27 -3.90
C TYR A 49 -1.85 -12.11 -5.38
N THR A 50 -2.07 -13.13 -6.22
CA THR A 50 -1.70 -13.10 -7.65
C THR A 50 -2.45 -11.98 -8.39
N PHE A 51 -3.73 -11.81 -8.07
CA PHE A 51 -4.55 -10.73 -8.58
C PHE A 51 -4.03 -9.37 -8.09
N MET A 52 -3.83 -9.24 -6.78
CA MET A 52 -3.48 -7.97 -6.14
C MET A 52 -2.04 -7.52 -6.43
N SER A 53 -1.11 -8.45 -6.67
CA SER A 53 0.30 -8.15 -6.99
C SER A 53 0.50 -7.79 -8.47
N ASN A 54 -0.55 -7.86 -9.29
CA ASN A 54 -0.52 -7.29 -10.64
C ASN A 54 -0.61 -5.76 -10.54
N PRO A 55 0.37 -4.99 -11.07
CA PRO A 55 0.39 -3.53 -10.94
C PRO A 55 -0.87 -2.83 -11.46
N ASP A 56 -1.45 -3.28 -12.57
CA ASP A 56 -2.65 -2.67 -13.14
C ASP A 56 -3.87 -2.86 -12.23
N ASN A 57 -3.98 -4.02 -11.60
CA ASN A 57 -5.04 -4.32 -10.65
C ASN A 57 -4.86 -3.53 -9.36
N ALA A 58 -3.65 -3.53 -8.79
CA ALA A 58 -3.32 -2.79 -7.58
C ALA A 58 -3.64 -1.30 -7.74
N ASN A 59 -3.24 -0.70 -8.87
CA ASN A 59 -3.49 0.71 -9.16
C ASN A 59 -4.99 1.02 -9.30
N LYS A 60 -5.77 0.11 -9.91
CA LYS A 60 -7.24 0.26 -9.98
C LYS A 60 -7.88 0.20 -8.61
N VAL A 61 -7.43 -0.72 -7.76
CA VAL A 61 -7.94 -0.85 -6.38
C VAL A 61 -7.59 0.38 -5.57
N LEU A 62 -6.33 0.83 -5.57
CA LEU A 62 -5.91 2.03 -4.85
C LEU A 62 -6.70 3.26 -5.30
N ARG A 63 -6.90 3.45 -6.62
CA ARG A 63 -7.74 4.54 -7.13
C ARG A 63 -9.17 4.46 -6.60
N THR A 64 -9.72 3.28 -6.38
CA THR A 64 -11.10 3.13 -5.88
C THR A 64 -11.21 3.44 -4.38
N LEU A 65 -10.15 3.15 -3.62
CA LEU A 65 -10.05 3.36 -2.17
C LEU A 65 -9.72 4.82 -1.80
N SER A 66 -9.01 5.54 -2.67
CA SER A 66 -8.61 6.93 -2.41
C SER A 66 -9.73 7.93 -2.75
N PRO A 67 -9.90 9.02 -1.96
CA PRO A 67 -10.64 10.20 -2.41
C PRO A 67 -9.98 10.81 -3.66
N HIS A 68 -10.78 11.39 -4.56
CA HIS A 68 -10.28 12.17 -5.70
C HIS A 68 -10.89 13.55 -5.66
N GLU A 69 -10.10 14.60 -5.47
CA GLU A 69 -10.53 16.01 -5.53
C GLU A 69 -11.93 16.25 -4.90
N ASP A 70 -12.98 16.30 -5.72
CA ASP A 70 -14.37 16.57 -5.34
C ASP A 70 -15.24 15.31 -5.08
N ASP A 71 -14.72 14.11 -5.38
CA ASP A 71 -15.40 12.83 -5.23
C ASP A 71 -14.93 12.05 -3.98
N PRO A 72 -15.85 11.65 -3.09
CA PRO A 72 -15.51 10.77 -1.98
C PRO A 72 -15.09 9.38 -2.49
N PRO A 73 -14.27 8.64 -1.72
CA PRO A 73 -13.92 7.27 -2.07
C PRO A 73 -15.19 6.43 -2.26
N SER A 74 -15.15 5.53 -3.23
CA SER A 74 -16.30 4.68 -3.57
C SER A 74 -16.30 3.34 -2.85
N MET A 75 -15.21 3.02 -2.14
CA MET A 75 -15.02 1.76 -1.41
C MET A 75 -14.57 1.96 0.04
N PRO A 76 -15.22 1.29 0.99
CA PRO A 76 -16.42 0.47 0.80
C PRO A 76 -17.70 1.32 0.64
N PRO A 77 -18.75 0.82 -0.05
CA PRO A 77 -20.02 1.53 -0.16
C PRO A 77 -20.61 1.83 1.22
N GLY A 78 -20.90 3.10 1.51
CA GLY A 78 -21.42 3.54 2.81
C GLY A 78 -20.39 3.60 3.94
N GLY A 79 -19.11 3.30 3.64
CA GLY A 79 -18.02 3.37 4.60
C GLY A 79 -17.99 2.25 5.68
N PRO A 80 -17.16 2.43 6.72
CA PRO A 80 -16.12 3.45 6.83
C PRO A 80 -15.06 3.31 5.74
N TYR A 81 -14.58 4.44 5.22
CA TYR A 81 -13.51 4.50 4.22
C TYR A 81 -12.13 4.24 4.84
N TRP A 82 -11.17 3.90 3.98
CA TRP A 82 -9.79 3.73 4.43
C TRP A 82 -9.21 5.08 4.90
N THR A 83 -8.47 5.02 5.98
CA THR A 83 -7.69 6.14 6.51
C THR A 83 -6.45 6.41 5.66
N ALA A 84 -5.85 7.59 5.82
CA ALA A 84 -4.59 7.93 5.14
C ALA A 84 -3.47 6.92 5.43
N ASP A 85 -3.39 6.40 6.66
CA ASP A 85 -2.37 5.41 7.05
C ASP A 85 -2.57 4.07 6.35
N GLN A 86 -3.83 3.63 6.18
CA GLN A 86 -4.16 2.40 5.44
C GLN A 86 -3.84 2.53 3.95
N LEU A 87 -4.12 3.68 3.35
CA LEU A 87 -3.71 3.99 1.97
C LEU A 87 -2.18 4.04 1.86
N GLY A 88 -1.50 4.60 2.86
CA GLY A 88 -0.04 4.62 2.96
C GLY A 88 0.58 3.23 3.00
N LEU A 89 0.02 2.30 3.79
CA LEU A 89 0.43 0.89 3.81
C LEU A 89 0.30 0.24 2.43
N PHE A 90 -0.82 0.46 1.74
CA PHE A 90 -1.02 -0.07 0.40
C PHE A 90 0.02 0.46 -0.60
N ALA A 91 0.22 1.78 -0.62
CA ALA A 91 1.19 2.41 -1.51
C ALA A 91 2.63 1.94 -1.21
N GLN A 92 2.98 1.76 0.07
CA GLN A 92 4.28 1.25 0.47
C GLN A 92 4.47 -0.21 0.03
N TRP A 93 3.43 -1.06 0.14
CA TRP A 93 3.47 -2.43 -0.39
C TRP A 93 3.74 -2.48 -1.90
N GLN A 94 3.13 -1.59 -2.68
CA GLN A 94 3.43 -1.48 -4.12
C GLN A 94 4.88 -1.04 -4.36
N LYS A 95 5.38 -0.07 -3.59
CA LYS A 95 6.76 0.44 -3.68
C LYS A 95 7.81 -0.60 -3.27
N ASP A 96 7.49 -1.44 -2.30
CA ASP A 96 8.35 -2.54 -1.82
C ASP A 96 8.37 -3.75 -2.76
N GLY A 97 7.69 -3.67 -3.92
CA GLY A 97 7.69 -4.72 -4.92
C GLY A 97 6.70 -5.84 -4.63
N TYR A 98 5.57 -5.52 -3.99
CA TYR A 98 4.44 -6.43 -3.78
C TYR A 98 4.81 -7.67 -2.95
N GLN A 99 5.42 -7.50 -1.78
CA GLN A 99 5.81 -8.64 -0.94
C GLN A 99 4.58 -9.49 -0.52
N PRO A 100 4.65 -10.83 -0.56
CA PRO A 100 3.51 -11.70 -0.24
C PRO A 100 3.03 -11.60 1.20
#